data_AF-A0AAN1MRD3-F1
#
_entry.id   AF-A0AAN1MRD3-F1
#
_cell.length_a   1.000
_cell.length_b   1.000
_cell.length_c   1.000
_cell.angle_alpha   90.00
_cell.angle_beta   90.00
_cell.angle_gamma   90.00
#
_symmetry.space_group_name_H-M   'P 1'
#
loop_
_entity.id
_entity.type
_entity.pdbx_description
1 polymer ?
#
loop_
_entity_poly.entity_id
_entity_poly.type
_entity_poly.pdbx_seq_one_letter_code
_entity_poly.pdbx_strand_id
1 'polypeptide(L)'
;MLTPAVSRFQYTRAFGDRRTYDVTLNVMRKDCGVYAYAAWVQFRAEYKGSGLMLPLVADTHESAINEARTRIENDIDNLIGVVE
;
A
#
# COMPACT_ATOMS: atom_id res chain seq x y z
N MET A 1 -1.74 6.24 -22.30
CA MET A 1 -2.23 6.35 -20.91
C MET A 1 -2.00 5.01 -20.24
N LEU A 2 -1.17 4.95 -19.19
CA LEU A 2 -1.03 3.74 -18.39
C LEU A 2 -2.11 3.78 -17.30
N THR A 3 -3.00 2.79 -17.32
CA THR A 3 -4.10 2.69 -16.38
C THR A 3 -3.54 2.45 -14.97
N PRO A 4 -3.99 3.18 -13.94
CA PRO A 4 -3.63 2.87 -12.56
C PRO A 4 -4.04 1.43 -12.21
N ALA A 5 -3.14 0.69 -11.57
CA ALA A 5 -3.45 -0.64 -11.05
C ALA A 5 -3.94 -0.49 -9.61
N VAL A 6 -5.27 -0.59 -9.46
CA VAL A 6 -5.92 -0.60 -8.15
C VAL A 6 -6.15 -2.04 -7.73
N SER A 7 -5.60 -2.43 -6.59
CA SER A 7 -5.85 -3.71 -5.96
C SER A 7 -6.44 -3.52 -4.57
N ARG A 8 -7.28 -4.47 -4.15
CA ARG A 8 -7.84 -4.54 -2.80
C ARG A 8 -7.50 -5.88 -2.19
N PHE A 9 -7.04 -5.88 -0.95
CA PHE A 9 -6.71 -7.10 -0.23
C PHE A 9 -6.86 -6.89 1.27
N GLN A 10 -6.92 -8.00 1.99
CA GLN A 10 -6.87 -7.99 3.45
C GLN A 10 -5.46 -8.33 3.92
N TYR A 11 -5.03 -7.67 4.99
CA TYR A 11 -3.76 -7.95 5.64
C TYR A 11 -3.92 -8.01 7.15
N THR A 12 -3.50 -9.12 7.74
CA THR A 12 -3.50 -9.30 9.20
C THR A 12 -2.12 -8.98 9.72
N ARG A 13 -2.05 -8.02 10.63
CA ARG A 13 -0.79 -7.59 11.26
C ARG A 13 -0.08 -8.80 11.89
N ALA A 14 1.22 -8.93 11.67
CA ALA A 14 2.02 -10.04 12.17
C ALA A 14 2.24 -9.96 13.69
N PHE A 15 2.30 -8.74 14.23
CA PHE A 15 2.61 -8.44 15.63
C PHE A 15 1.55 -7.50 16.27
N GLY A 16 1.56 -7.34 17.59
CA GLY A 16 0.60 -6.51 18.32
C GLY A 16 -0.81 -7.10 18.38
N ASP A 17 -1.84 -6.26 18.27
CA ASP A 17 -3.28 -6.64 18.35
C ASP A 17 -3.75 -7.57 17.20
N ARG A 18 -2.87 -7.93 16.25
CA ARG A 18 -3.14 -8.82 15.10
C ARG A 18 -4.45 -8.50 14.37
N ARG A 19 -4.79 -7.21 14.24
CA ARG A 19 -5.98 -6.76 13.52
C ARG A 19 -5.83 -7.08 12.03
N THR A 20 -6.94 -7.45 11.40
CA THR A 20 -7.06 -7.60 9.95
C THR A 20 -7.58 -6.31 9.35
N TYR A 21 -6.78 -5.70 8.48
CA TYR A 21 -7.10 -4.45 7.81
C TYR A 21 -7.54 -4.72 6.37
N ASP A 22 -8.50 -3.92 5.90
CA ASP A 22 -8.84 -3.81 4.49
C ASP A 22 -7.92 -2.76 3.85
N VAL A 23 -7.17 -3.15 2.82
CA VAL A 23 -6.19 -2.29 2.15
C VAL A 23 -6.60 -2.06 0.70
N THR A 24 -6.69 -0.78 0.32
CA THR A 24 -6.75 -0.38 -1.09
C THR A 24 -5.38 0.15 -1.50
N LEU A 25 -4.77 -0.45 -2.51
CA LEU A 25 -3.45 -0.09 -3.03
C LEU A 25 -3.58 0.35 -4.48
N ASN A 26 -3.11 1.55 -4.79
CA ASN A 26 -3.07 2.10 -6.14
C ASN A 26 -1.61 2.28 -6.58
N VAL A 27 -1.21 1.64 -7.67
CA VAL A 27 0.11 1.81 -8.29
C VAL A 27 -0.02 2.49 -9.64
N MET A 28 0.76 3.54 -9.86
CA MET A 28 0.76 4.33 -11.08
C MET A 28 2.18 4.56 -11.58
N ARG A 29 2.34 4.67 -12.90
CA ARG A 29 3.59 5.13 -13.52
C ARG A 29 3.45 6.62 -13.85
N LYS A 30 4.35 7.44 -13.32
CA LYS A 30 4.43 8.87 -13.64
C LYS A 30 5.00 9.08 -15.04
N ASP A 31 4.76 10.25 -15.62
CA ASP A 31 5.27 10.60 -16.96
C ASP A 31 6.80 10.55 -17.06
N CYS A 32 7.50 10.77 -15.95
CA CYS A 32 8.96 10.62 -15.84
C CYS A 32 9.43 9.15 -15.84
N GLY A 33 8.52 8.18 -15.99
CA GLY A 33 8.81 6.75 -16.04
C GLY A 33 8.88 6.05 -14.69
N VAL A 34 8.90 6.80 -13.58
CA VAL A 34 8.97 6.30 -12.19
C VAL A 34 7.61 5.78 -11.73
N TYR A 35 7.59 4.62 -11.06
CA TYR A 35 6.39 4.14 -10.39
C TYR A 35 6.22 4.78 -9.02
N ALA A 36 4.98 5.03 -8.63
CA ALA A 36 4.61 5.47 -7.29
C ALA A 36 3.34 4.76 -6.86
N TYR A 37 3.11 4.69 -5.56
CA TYR A 37 1.88 4.12 -5.01
C TYR A 37 1.21 5.04 -4.01
N ALA A 38 -0.07 4.82 -3.78
CA ALA A 38 -0.84 5.33 -2.66
C ALA A 38 -1.62 4.17 -2.05
N ALA A 39 -1.75 4.14 -0.73
CA ALA A 39 -2.54 3.11 -0.05
C ALA A 39 -3.49 3.71 0.98
N TRP A 40 -4.63 3.06 1.20
CA TRP A 40 -5.59 3.38 2.25
C TRP A 40 -5.82 2.13 3.09
N VAL A 41 -5.68 2.28 4.40
CA VAL A 41 -5.83 1.20 5.39
C VAL A 41 -7.09 1.46 6.19
N GLN A 42 -7.97 0.47 6.24
CA GLN A 42 -9.23 0.54 6.97
C GLN A 42 -9.36 -0.63 7.95
N PHE A 43 -10.01 -0.40 9.08
CA PHE A 43 -10.40 -1.44 10.02
C PHE A 43 -11.86 -1.24 10.37
N ARG A 44 -12.71 -2.25 10.12
CA ARG A 44 -14.16 -2.16 10.35
C ARG A 44 -14.80 -0.92 9.70
N ALA A 45 -14.42 -0.64 8.46
CA ALA A 45 -14.82 0.54 7.67
C ALA A 45 -14.33 1.91 8.22
N GLU A 46 -13.57 1.95 9.31
CA GLU A 46 -12.90 3.17 9.78
C GLU A 46 -11.57 3.35 9.07
N TYR A 47 -11.29 4.57 8.61
CA TYR A 47 -9.97 4.93 8.09
C TYR A 47 -8.93 4.92 9.22
N LYS A 48 -7.87 4.15 9.04
CA LYS A 48 -6.76 4.01 10.00
C LYS A 48 -5.47 4.66 9.54
N GLY A 49 -5.33 4.91 8.24
CA GLY A 49 -4.15 5.59 7.72
C GLY A 49 -3.96 5.39 6.24
N SER A 50 -2.90 5.99 5.72
CA SER A 50 -2.48 5.82 4.33
C SER A 50 -1.01 5.45 4.26
N GLY A 51 -0.68 4.52 3.35
CA GLY A 51 0.70 4.31 2.95
C GLY A 51 1.24 5.59 2.31
N LEU A 52 2.49 5.93 2.61
CA LEU A 52 3.14 7.14 2.10
C LEU A 52 3.18 7.11 0.56
N MET A 53 2.83 8.23 -0.07
CA MET A 53 3.00 8.39 -1.53
C MET A 53 4.48 8.50 -1.87
N LEU A 54 5.12 7.36 -2.09
CA LEU A 54 6.56 7.29 -2.33
C LEU A 54 6.88 6.78 -3.74
N PRO A 55 7.99 7.27 -4.32
CA PRO A 55 8.62 6.59 -5.44
C PRO A 55 8.95 5.14 -5.10
N LEU A 56 8.73 4.27 -6.07
CA LEU A 56 9.12 2.87 -6.06
C LEU A 56 10.44 2.73 -6.82
N VAL A 57 11.24 1.74 -6.42
CA VAL A 57 12.53 1.42 -7.06
C VAL A 57 12.31 0.53 -8.28
N ALA A 58 11.18 -0.17 -8.32
CA ALA A 58 10.76 -1.02 -9.42
C ALA A 58 10.78 -0.33 -10.80
N ASP A 59 11.22 -1.09 -11.80
CA ASP A 59 11.32 -0.73 -13.21
C ASP A 59 10.21 -1.34 -14.07
N THR A 60 9.54 -2.40 -13.57
CA THR A 60 8.40 -3.04 -14.21
C THR A 60 7.11 -2.82 -13.41
N HIS A 61 5.98 -2.97 -14.07
CA HIS A 61 4.69 -2.80 -13.43
C HIS A 61 4.42 -3.86 -12.36
N GLU A 62 4.77 -5.13 -12.64
CA GLU A 62 4.61 -6.24 -11.70
C GLU A 62 5.53 -6.08 -10.48
N SER A 63 6.81 -5.71 -10.70
CA SER A 63 7.73 -5.44 -9.59
C SER A 63 7.26 -4.25 -8.75
N ALA A 64 6.65 -3.23 -9.36
CA ALA A 64 6.09 -2.08 -8.65
C ALA A 64 4.89 -2.46 -7.76
N ILE A 65 4.00 -3.34 -8.24
CA ILE A 65 2.89 -3.85 -7.44
C ILE A 65 3.40 -4.64 -6.24
N ASN A 66 4.36 -5.54 -6.46
CA ASN A 66 4.94 -6.35 -5.39
C ASN A 66 5.68 -5.49 -4.36
N GLU A 67 6.49 -4.54 -4.80
CA GLU A 67 7.20 -3.61 -3.92
C GLU A 67 6.23 -2.76 -3.09
N ALA A 68 5.21 -2.17 -3.74
CA ALA A 68 4.22 -1.36 -3.06
C ALA A 68 3.43 -2.16 -2.01
N ARG A 69 3.10 -3.41 -2.32
CA ARG A 69 2.45 -4.34 -1.39
C ARG A 69 3.33 -4.62 -0.17
N THR A 70 4.58 -5.00 -0.38
CA THR A 70 5.51 -5.27 0.72
C THR A 70 5.70 -4.05 1.63
N ARG A 71 5.79 -2.84 1.05
CA ARG A 71 5.92 -1.60 1.82
C ARG A 71 4.69 -1.34 2.70
N ILE A 72 3.46 -1.44 2.16
CA ILE A 72 2.26 -1.19 2.97
C ILE A 72 2.03 -2.26 4.05
N GLU A 73 2.36 -3.52 3.77
CA GLU A 73 2.31 -4.59 4.78
C GLU A 73 3.29 -4.29 5.93
N ASN A 74 4.51 -3.85 5.61
CA ASN A 74 5.49 -3.40 6.62
C ASN A 74 5.04 -2.15 7.38
N ASP A 75 4.41 -1.18 6.71
CA ASP A 75 3.88 0.03 7.35
C ASP A 75 2.78 -0.32 8.36
N ILE A 76 1.87 -1.24 7.99
CA ILE A 76 0.83 -1.76 8.90
C ILE A 76 1.45 -2.50 10.08
N ASP A 77 2.45 -3.36 9.84
CA ASP A 77 3.14 -4.10 10.90
C ASP A 77 3.85 -3.20 11.90
N ASN A 78 4.38 -2.06 11.45
CA ASN A 78 5.13 -1.12 12.29
C ASN A 78 4.32 0.11 12.71
N LEU A 79 3.03 0.19 12.36
CA LEU A 79 2.16 1.36 12.57
C LEU A 79 2.74 2.66 12.00
N ILE A 80 3.45 2.57 10.88
CA ILE A 80 4.01 3.73 10.17
C ILE A 80 2.87 4.40 9.40
N GLY A 81 2.39 5.55 9.90
CA GLY A 81 1.27 6.26 9.28
C GLY A 81 -0.07 5.54 9.40
N VAL A 82 -0.17 4.54 10.29
CA VAL A 82 -1.38 3.79 10.63
C VAL A 82 -1.66 3.94 12.13
N VAL A 83 -2.88 4.32 12.48
CA VAL A 83 -3.35 4.46 13.86
C VAL A 83 -4.21 3.25 14.22
N GLU A 84 -4.05 2.70 15.41
CA GLU A 84 -4.92 1.64 15.95
C GLU A 84 -6.18 2.22 16.60
#